data_AF-A0A1P8WHA2-F1
#
_entry.id   AF-A0A1P8WHA2-F1
#
_cell.length_a   1.000
_cell.length_b   1.000
_cell.length_c   1.000
_cell.angle_alpha   90.00
_cell.angle_beta   90.00
_cell.angle_gamma   90.00
#
_symmetry.space_group_name_H-M   'P 1'
#
loop_
_entity.id
_entity.type
_entity.pdbx_description
1 polymer ?
#
loop_
_entity_poly.entity_id
_entity_poly.type
_entity_poly.pdbx_seq_one_letter_code
_entity_poly.pdbx_strand_id
1 'polypeptide(L)'
;MSANQINEQSDSGDAGPNWIGLGISLAILLSFLALWRLGGSNLNSPYALPYLMAQVALISVVIWQVCDPFADAAQWIGETFRIPSSIRGATLDAIASSMPELFSGIFFVIVALNAVESGDSNQAARIAAGAEGFSSTIATCAGSAVYNMILIPAFCALVISFTRKDRPTIDVDDEVISRDGIWFVCCQILLIFFLFQDSMSWWMGGVFLLLYLMYVLQLCGDARKYRIVRSLLKKRFEQHGAGESAGAVMKALKAEGLKVGPAMIVRAQDDFAENGLARVDDTEPPEGAAGAFFGCFSIPLTKATVWGIIVSTTIMAAVACYFLVEATIATAEVLHVNAFFVAVILAAAASSVPDTFLAIAAARRGDDSGAVSNAFGSNIFDICICLSVPLFVNSYLTGWAPVSLLQDGKPMAGLMGLRILLVALTVTNLAIMWHNRQITRFKAFVMCGLYAVFIAYAVLESQGLLFSGN
;
A
#
# COMPACT_ATOMS: atom_id res chain seq x y z
N MET A 1 -5.92 26.87 -24.03
CA MET A 1 -7.22 26.58 -23.38
C MET A 1 -6.87 26.04 -22.00
N SER A 2 -7.26 26.78 -20.97
CA SER A 2 -6.82 26.61 -19.58
C SER A 2 -7.43 25.37 -18.92
N ALA A 3 -6.72 24.86 -17.90
CA ALA A 3 -7.04 23.65 -17.14
C ALA A 3 -8.43 23.64 -16.46
N ASN A 4 -9.16 24.77 -16.45
CA ASN A 4 -10.52 24.85 -15.91
C ASN A 4 -11.61 24.23 -16.81
N GLN A 5 -11.36 23.98 -18.10
CA GLN A 5 -12.40 23.41 -18.98
C GLN A 5 -12.57 21.89 -18.89
N ILE A 6 -11.75 21.18 -18.11
CA ILE A 6 -11.91 19.73 -17.90
C ILE A 6 -12.77 19.45 -16.65
N ASN A 7 -12.89 20.41 -15.71
CA ASN A 7 -13.74 20.28 -14.52
C ASN A 7 -15.19 20.74 -14.75
N GLU A 8 -15.49 21.51 -15.79
CA GLU A 8 -16.85 22.00 -16.07
C GLU A 8 -17.77 20.98 -16.76
N GLN A 9 -17.32 19.74 -17.02
CA GLN A 9 -18.16 18.67 -17.59
C GLN A 9 -18.67 17.63 -16.58
N SER A 10 -18.34 17.73 -15.29
CA SER A 10 -18.95 16.89 -14.26
C SER A 10 -19.99 17.59 -13.38
N ASP A 11 -20.27 18.87 -13.64
CA ASP A 11 -21.18 19.68 -12.82
C ASP A 11 -22.60 19.75 -13.42
N SER A 12 -23.09 18.63 -13.96
CA SER A 12 -24.53 18.46 -14.17
C SER A 12 -25.14 17.92 -12.88
N GLY A 13 -25.70 18.82 -12.09
CA GLY A 13 -26.69 18.46 -11.08
C GLY A 13 -27.73 17.51 -11.68
N ASP A 14 -28.00 16.43 -10.93
CA ASP A 14 -28.90 15.33 -11.28
C ASP A 14 -28.33 14.22 -12.19
N ALA A 15 -27.15 13.70 -11.84
CA ALA A 15 -26.76 12.36 -12.25
C ALA A 15 -27.54 11.34 -11.40
N GLY A 16 -28.68 10.86 -11.92
CA GLY A 16 -29.39 9.72 -11.32
C GLY A 16 -28.47 8.51 -11.08
N PRO A 17 -28.86 7.54 -10.22
CA PRO A 17 -28.00 6.42 -9.84
C PRO A 17 -27.43 5.70 -11.06
N ASN A 18 -26.13 5.42 -11.06
CA ASN A 18 -25.43 4.72 -12.13
C ASN A 18 -25.83 3.23 -12.14
N TRP A 19 -26.97 2.93 -12.78
CA TRP A 19 -27.53 1.58 -12.86
C TRP A 19 -26.60 0.55 -13.53
N ILE A 20 -25.74 1.00 -14.46
CA ILE A 20 -24.77 0.14 -15.13
C ILE A 20 -23.70 -0.32 -14.13
N GLY A 21 -23.09 0.62 -13.40
CA GLY A 21 -22.11 0.27 -12.39
C GLY A 21 -22.72 -0.51 -11.21
N LEU A 22 -23.99 -0.26 -10.86
CA LEU A 22 -24.70 -1.06 -9.86
C LEU A 22 -24.91 -2.49 -10.35
N GLY A 23 -25.28 -2.65 -11.63
CA GLY A 23 -25.36 -3.94 -12.29
C GLY A 23 -24.03 -4.68 -12.29
N ILE A 24 -22.92 -3.99 -12.55
CA ILE A 24 -21.55 -4.55 -12.49
C ILE A 24 -21.21 -4.98 -11.05
N SER A 25 -21.49 -4.14 -10.06
CA SER A 25 -21.24 -4.41 -8.65
C SER A 25 -22.00 -5.64 -8.15
N LEU A 26 -23.29 -5.72 -8.50
CA LEU A 26 -24.14 -6.87 -8.19
C LEU A 26 -23.68 -8.11 -8.94
N ALA A 27 -23.30 -8.00 -10.21
CA ALA A 27 -22.77 -9.12 -10.97
C ALA A 27 -21.47 -9.67 -10.37
N ILE A 28 -20.56 -8.81 -9.92
CA ILE A 28 -19.33 -9.18 -9.20
C ILE A 28 -19.68 -9.92 -7.91
N LEU A 29 -20.57 -9.36 -7.08
CA LEU A 29 -20.98 -9.98 -5.82
C LEU A 29 -21.69 -11.33 -6.04
N LEU A 30 -22.60 -11.41 -7.01
CA LEU A 30 -23.31 -12.64 -7.34
C LEU A 30 -22.37 -13.70 -7.94
N SER A 31 -21.42 -13.27 -8.78
CA SER A 31 -20.36 -14.15 -9.29
C SER A 31 -19.48 -14.65 -8.16
N PHE A 32 -19.20 -13.81 -7.16
CA PHE A 32 -18.41 -14.18 -5.98
C PHE A 32 -19.15 -15.21 -5.15
N LEU A 33 -20.42 -14.98 -4.85
CA LEU A 33 -21.25 -15.94 -4.11
C LEU A 33 -21.45 -17.25 -4.89
N ALA A 34 -21.60 -17.19 -6.21
CA ALA A 34 -21.71 -18.37 -7.07
C ALA A 34 -20.40 -19.16 -7.09
N LEU A 35 -19.26 -18.49 -7.35
CA LEU A 35 -17.92 -19.06 -7.25
C LEU A 35 -17.53 -19.40 -5.81
N TRP A 36 -18.21 -18.94 -4.78
CA TRP A 36 -17.95 -19.45 -3.43
C TRP A 36 -18.71 -20.77 -3.23
N ARG A 37 -19.99 -20.77 -3.56
CA ARG A 37 -20.89 -21.91 -3.37
C ARG A 37 -20.55 -23.12 -4.23
N LEU A 38 -20.08 -22.90 -5.46
CA LEU A 38 -19.65 -23.97 -6.36
C LEU A 38 -18.26 -24.55 -5.98
N GLY A 39 -17.53 -23.87 -5.09
CA GLY A 39 -16.12 -24.12 -4.82
C GLY A 39 -15.86 -25.15 -3.73
N GLY A 40 -16.92 -25.56 -3.05
CA GLY A 40 -16.86 -26.54 -1.96
C GLY A 40 -16.85 -28.01 -2.41
N SER A 41 -16.89 -28.33 -3.71
CA SER A 41 -16.98 -29.73 -4.16
C SER A 41 -15.86 -30.09 -5.15
N ASN A 42 -14.75 -30.57 -4.59
CA ASN A 42 -13.68 -31.35 -5.22
C ASN A 42 -12.45 -30.56 -5.74
N LEU A 43 -11.50 -30.28 -4.83
CA LEU A 43 -10.15 -29.77 -5.15
C LEU A 43 -9.34 -30.70 -6.08
N ASN A 44 -9.74 -31.96 -6.24
CA ASN A 44 -9.11 -32.90 -7.17
C ASN A 44 -9.61 -32.77 -8.62
N SER A 45 -10.50 -31.82 -8.90
CA SER A 45 -10.98 -31.53 -10.26
C SER A 45 -9.88 -30.88 -11.12
N PRO A 46 -9.76 -31.20 -12.42
CA PRO A 46 -8.83 -30.51 -13.32
C PRO A 46 -9.12 -29.00 -13.45
N TYR A 47 -10.30 -28.55 -13.02
CA TYR A 47 -10.70 -27.14 -13.04
C TYR A 47 -10.45 -26.42 -11.72
N ALA A 48 -9.92 -27.08 -10.68
CA ALA A 48 -9.72 -26.49 -9.36
C ALA A 48 -8.80 -25.27 -9.39
N LEU A 49 -7.66 -25.35 -10.09
CA LEU A 49 -6.71 -24.24 -10.14
C LEU A 49 -7.27 -23.01 -10.91
N PRO A 50 -7.78 -23.13 -12.16
CA PRO A 50 -8.41 -21.99 -12.85
C PRO A 50 -9.54 -21.36 -12.03
N TYR A 51 -10.28 -22.18 -11.30
CA TYR A 51 -11.35 -21.73 -10.43
C TYR A 51 -10.86 -20.88 -9.26
N LEU A 52 -9.84 -21.35 -8.53
CA LEU A 52 -9.20 -20.63 -7.44
C LEU A 52 -8.57 -19.31 -7.94
N MET A 53 -7.95 -19.32 -9.13
CA MET A 53 -7.43 -18.09 -9.74
C MET A 53 -8.55 -17.08 -10.03
N ALA A 54 -9.69 -17.54 -10.55
CA ALA A 54 -10.85 -16.68 -10.79
C ALA A 54 -11.44 -16.13 -9.48
N GLN A 55 -11.49 -16.94 -8.42
CA GLN A 55 -11.90 -16.49 -7.09
C GLN A 55 -10.97 -15.39 -6.57
N VAL A 56 -9.64 -15.60 -6.62
CA VAL A 56 -8.68 -14.59 -6.14
C VAL A 56 -8.79 -13.29 -6.93
N ALA A 57 -8.91 -13.36 -8.26
CA ALA A 57 -9.10 -12.18 -9.09
C ALA A 57 -10.36 -11.40 -8.68
N LEU A 58 -11.45 -12.11 -8.40
CA LEU A 58 -12.70 -11.50 -7.99
C LEU A 58 -12.63 -10.91 -6.57
N ILE A 59 -11.99 -11.61 -5.64
CA ILE A 59 -11.72 -11.11 -4.28
C ILE A 59 -10.88 -9.84 -4.34
N SER A 60 -9.84 -9.81 -5.18
CA SER A 60 -9.02 -8.62 -5.39
C SER A 60 -9.82 -7.42 -5.90
N VAL A 61 -10.77 -7.64 -6.82
CA VAL A 61 -11.71 -6.60 -7.27
C VAL A 61 -12.61 -6.11 -6.12
N VAL A 62 -13.10 -7.02 -5.27
CA VAL A 62 -13.87 -6.65 -4.08
C VAL A 62 -13.03 -5.83 -3.10
N ILE A 63 -11.78 -6.26 -2.82
CA ILE A 63 -10.85 -5.53 -1.96
C ILE A 63 -10.61 -4.12 -2.49
N TRP A 64 -10.32 -3.98 -3.79
CA TRP A 64 -10.16 -2.67 -4.43
C TRP A 64 -11.41 -1.81 -4.23
N GLN A 65 -12.59 -2.34 -4.51
CA GLN A 65 -13.83 -1.59 -4.40
C GLN A 65 -14.16 -1.15 -2.97
N VAL A 66 -13.68 -1.88 -1.97
CA VAL A 66 -13.83 -1.54 -0.56
C VAL A 66 -12.81 -0.48 -0.13
N CYS A 67 -11.59 -0.53 -0.65
CA CYS A 67 -10.54 0.43 -0.31
C CYS A 67 -10.74 1.80 -0.97
N ASP A 68 -11.44 1.87 -2.10
CA ASP A 68 -11.64 3.13 -2.85
C ASP A 68 -12.41 4.21 -2.03
N PRO A 69 -13.59 3.94 -1.42
CA PRO A 69 -14.22 4.89 -0.51
C PRO A 69 -13.38 5.21 0.73
N PHE A 70 -12.54 4.28 1.17
CA PHE A 70 -11.65 4.52 2.31
C PHE A 70 -10.56 5.55 1.92
N ALA A 71 -10.00 5.42 0.72
CA ALA A 71 -9.05 6.40 0.19
C ALA A 71 -9.70 7.78 0.01
N ASP A 72 -10.95 7.86 -0.45
CA ASP A 72 -11.69 9.14 -0.52
C ASP A 72 -11.85 9.78 0.88
N ALA A 73 -12.20 8.98 1.87
CA ALA A 73 -12.32 9.42 3.26
C ALA A 73 -10.96 9.88 3.84
N ALA A 74 -9.88 9.15 3.55
CA ALA A 74 -8.51 9.50 3.92
C ALA A 74 -8.05 10.80 3.23
N GLN A 75 -8.37 10.97 1.95
CA GLN A 75 -8.11 12.18 1.18
C GLN A 75 -8.80 13.40 1.82
N TRP A 76 -10.09 13.28 2.13
CA TRP A 76 -10.85 14.33 2.78
C TRP A 76 -10.29 14.70 4.16
N ILE A 77 -9.85 13.73 4.96
CA ILE A 77 -9.15 13.99 6.23
C ILE A 77 -7.86 14.78 5.96
N GLY A 78 -7.05 14.33 5.00
CA GLY A 78 -5.78 14.99 4.65
C GLY A 78 -5.98 16.43 4.20
N GLU A 79 -6.99 16.71 3.39
CA GLU A 79 -7.34 18.06 2.94
C GLU A 79 -7.89 18.93 4.07
N THR A 80 -8.78 18.37 4.90
CA THR A 80 -9.31 19.05 6.10
C THR A 80 -8.18 19.49 7.04
N PHE A 81 -7.16 18.65 7.22
CA PHE A 81 -5.99 18.98 8.05
C PHE A 81 -4.84 19.68 7.30
N ARG A 82 -5.01 19.93 5.99
CA ARG A 82 -4.04 20.56 5.08
C ARG A 82 -2.67 19.89 5.09
N ILE A 83 -2.70 18.56 5.05
CA ILE A 83 -1.52 17.72 5.00
C ILE A 83 -0.97 17.76 3.56
N PRO A 84 0.34 17.97 3.36
CA PRO A 84 0.98 17.88 2.05
C PRO A 84 0.70 16.54 1.38
N SER A 85 0.56 16.52 0.05
CA SER A 85 0.25 15.28 -0.68
C SER A 85 1.29 14.18 -0.46
N SER A 86 2.58 14.53 -0.37
CA SER A 86 3.63 13.56 -0.04
C SER A 86 3.52 12.98 1.37
N ILE A 87 3.06 13.75 2.36
CA ILE A 87 2.88 13.26 3.74
C ILE A 87 1.59 12.46 3.86
N ARG A 88 0.51 12.93 3.22
CA ARG A 88 -0.77 12.21 3.16
C ARG A 88 -0.59 10.87 2.48
N GLY A 89 0.09 10.85 1.32
CA GLY A 89 0.47 9.66 0.59
C GLY A 89 1.20 8.66 1.49
N ALA A 90 2.25 9.13 2.16
CA ALA A 90 3.04 8.29 3.05
C ALA A 90 2.33 7.82 4.34
N THR A 91 1.13 8.32 4.66
CA THR A 91 0.42 8.01 5.91
C THR A 91 -1.00 7.54 5.67
N LEU A 92 -1.94 8.46 5.44
CA LEU A 92 -3.36 8.14 5.35
C LEU A 92 -3.68 7.27 4.15
N ASP A 93 -3.10 7.60 2.99
CA ASP A 93 -3.32 6.84 1.77
C ASP A 93 -2.68 5.44 1.91
N ALA A 94 -1.45 5.39 2.45
CA ALA A 94 -0.73 4.14 2.72
C ALA A 94 -1.45 3.22 3.73
N ILE A 95 -1.99 3.79 4.82
CA ILE A 95 -2.80 3.04 5.79
C ILE A 95 -4.06 2.50 5.12
N ALA A 96 -4.73 3.31 4.30
CA ALA A 96 -5.96 2.90 3.65
C ALA A 96 -5.73 1.76 2.65
N SER A 97 -4.60 1.83 1.93
CA SER A 97 -4.23 0.88 0.90
C SER A 97 -3.69 -0.44 1.49
N SER A 98 -2.94 -0.41 2.59
CA SER A 98 -2.35 -1.59 3.27
C SER A 98 -3.25 -2.32 4.28
N MET A 99 -4.52 -1.94 4.45
CA MET A 99 -5.45 -2.73 5.29
C MET A 99 -5.59 -4.19 4.86
N PRO A 100 -5.64 -4.53 3.56
CA PRO A 100 -5.76 -5.91 3.11
C PRO A 100 -4.56 -6.78 3.52
N GLU A 101 -3.34 -6.23 3.48
CA GLU A 101 -2.12 -6.86 3.96
C GLU A 101 -2.19 -7.15 5.46
N LEU A 102 -2.65 -6.18 6.26
CA LEU A 102 -2.82 -6.35 7.70
C LEU A 102 -3.80 -7.51 8.00
N PHE A 103 -4.96 -7.51 7.36
CA PHE A 103 -5.98 -8.53 7.62
C PHE A 103 -5.61 -9.90 7.09
N SER A 104 -5.05 -9.99 5.88
CA SER A 104 -4.57 -11.27 5.34
C SER A 104 -3.51 -11.88 6.25
N GLY A 105 -2.57 -11.10 6.79
CA GLY A 105 -1.60 -11.57 7.78
C GLY A 105 -2.25 -12.12 9.05
N ILE A 106 -3.22 -11.40 9.61
CA ILE A 106 -3.98 -11.87 10.79
C ILE A 106 -4.70 -13.19 10.47
N PHE A 107 -5.35 -13.29 9.30
CA PHE A 107 -6.12 -14.47 8.93
C PHE A 107 -5.25 -15.67 8.58
N PHE A 108 -4.06 -15.51 7.99
CA PHE A 108 -3.14 -16.64 7.82
C PHE A 108 -2.82 -17.32 9.15
N VAL A 109 -2.56 -16.53 10.20
CA VAL A 109 -2.31 -17.05 11.55
C VAL A 109 -3.57 -17.71 12.13
N ILE A 110 -4.72 -17.04 12.06
CA ILE A 110 -5.97 -17.56 12.66
C ILE A 110 -6.43 -18.84 11.97
N VAL A 111 -6.42 -18.88 10.63
CA VAL A 111 -6.84 -20.04 9.85
C VAL A 111 -5.93 -21.23 10.13
N ALA A 112 -4.61 -21.02 10.13
CA ALA A 112 -3.66 -22.10 10.45
C ALA A 112 -3.87 -22.65 11.87
N LEU A 113 -4.10 -21.79 12.86
CA LEU A 113 -4.36 -22.23 14.23
C LEU A 113 -5.71 -22.94 14.39
N ASN A 114 -6.73 -22.53 13.64
CA ASN A 114 -8.05 -23.17 13.65
C ASN A 114 -8.07 -24.55 12.98
N ALA A 115 -7.10 -24.85 12.12
CA ALA A 115 -6.94 -26.17 11.51
C ALA A 115 -6.47 -27.23 12.53
N VAL A 116 -5.96 -26.83 13.69
CA VAL A 116 -5.51 -27.74 14.76
C VAL A 116 -6.60 -27.92 15.82
N GLU A 117 -6.98 -29.17 16.08
CA GLU A 117 -7.98 -29.50 17.12
C GLU A 117 -7.58 -28.95 18.50
N SER A 118 -8.57 -28.36 19.18
CA SER A 118 -8.40 -27.71 20.48
C SER A 118 -8.20 -28.74 21.61
N GLY A 119 -7.03 -28.72 22.26
CA GLY A 119 -6.75 -29.54 23.45
C GLY A 119 -5.31 -29.33 23.96
N ASP A 120 -5.10 -29.48 25.28
CA ASP A 120 -3.79 -29.25 25.94
C ASP A 120 -2.68 -30.16 25.41
N SER A 121 -3.02 -31.34 24.89
CA SER A 121 -2.06 -32.28 24.28
C SER A 121 -1.52 -31.83 22.91
N ASN A 122 -2.09 -30.81 22.29
CA ASN A 122 -1.76 -30.36 20.92
C ASN A 122 -0.98 -29.04 20.88
N GLN A 123 -0.43 -28.56 22.00
CA GLN A 123 0.25 -27.26 22.05
C GLN A 123 1.42 -27.14 21.05
N ALA A 124 2.22 -28.21 20.88
CA ALA A 124 3.31 -28.21 19.91
C ALA A 124 2.81 -28.10 18.46
N ALA A 125 1.71 -28.78 18.12
CA ALA A 125 1.08 -28.68 16.81
C ALA A 125 0.49 -27.28 16.57
N ARG A 126 -0.10 -26.66 17.59
CA ARG A 126 -0.60 -25.28 17.51
C ARG A 126 0.54 -24.27 17.29
N ILE A 127 1.67 -24.44 17.98
CA ILE A 127 2.86 -23.58 17.78
C ILE A 127 3.39 -23.72 16.34
N ALA A 128 3.47 -24.95 15.82
CA ALA A 128 3.92 -25.21 14.46
C ALA A 128 2.96 -24.59 13.41
N ALA A 129 1.65 -24.77 13.57
CA ALA A 129 0.66 -24.19 12.67
C ALA A 129 0.67 -22.66 12.71
N GLY A 130 0.82 -22.07 13.90
CA GLY A 130 0.98 -20.62 14.05
C GLY A 130 2.24 -20.10 13.33
N ALA A 131 3.35 -20.84 13.41
CA ALA A 131 4.57 -20.51 12.69
C ALA A 131 4.39 -20.59 11.16
N GLU A 132 3.68 -21.61 10.66
CA GLU A 132 3.35 -21.74 9.24
C GLU A 132 2.48 -20.57 8.75
N GLY A 133 1.39 -20.25 9.47
CA GLY A 133 0.54 -19.10 9.14
C GLY A 133 1.29 -17.77 9.18
N PHE A 134 2.16 -17.58 10.18
CA PHE A 134 3.00 -16.39 10.23
C PHE A 134 4.04 -16.34 9.09
N SER A 135 4.55 -17.49 8.64
CA SER A 135 5.44 -17.54 7.47
C SER A 135 4.74 -17.07 6.19
N SER A 136 3.47 -17.44 5.98
CA SER A 136 2.66 -16.90 4.89
C SER A 136 2.44 -15.39 5.02
N THR A 137 2.34 -14.88 6.25
CA THR A 137 2.29 -13.43 6.51
C THR A 137 3.58 -12.73 6.08
N ILE A 138 4.74 -13.28 6.43
CA ILE A 138 6.05 -12.77 5.98
C ILE A 138 6.12 -12.78 4.46
N ALA A 139 5.70 -13.87 3.83
CA ALA A 139 5.65 -14.00 2.38
C ALA A 139 4.76 -12.93 1.73
N THR A 140 3.52 -12.75 2.20
CA THR A 140 2.61 -11.72 1.67
C THR A 140 3.21 -10.33 1.81
N CYS A 141 3.71 -9.96 3.00
CA CYS A 141 4.33 -8.64 3.21
C CYS A 141 5.54 -8.41 2.30
N ALA A 142 6.38 -9.42 2.12
CA ALA A 142 7.55 -9.31 1.25
C ALA A 142 7.18 -9.25 -0.23
N GLY A 143 6.19 -10.03 -0.66
CA GLY A 143 5.63 -9.97 -2.00
C GLY A 143 5.00 -8.61 -2.30
N SER A 144 4.17 -8.10 -1.39
CA SER A 144 3.55 -6.77 -1.49
C SER A 144 4.62 -5.68 -1.50
N ALA A 145 5.70 -5.83 -0.72
CA ALA A 145 6.79 -4.87 -0.74
C ALA A 145 7.46 -4.78 -2.12
N VAL A 146 7.77 -5.94 -2.72
CA VAL A 146 8.33 -6.01 -4.08
C VAL A 146 7.33 -5.46 -5.11
N TYR A 147 6.04 -5.80 -4.98
CA TYR A 147 4.97 -5.30 -5.85
C TYR A 147 4.89 -3.76 -5.79
N ASN A 148 4.77 -3.22 -4.58
CA ASN A 148 4.57 -1.80 -4.32
C ASN A 148 5.79 -0.96 -4.73
N MET A 149 7.00 -1.49 -4.57
CA MET A 149 8.21 -0.79 -4.99
C MET A 149 8.46 -0.88 -6.50
N ILE A 150 8.11 -1.98 -7.16
CA ILE A 150 8.46 -2.21 -8.56
C ILE A 150 7.28 -1.97 -9.50
N LEU A 151 6.16 -2.67 -9.29
CA LEU A 151 5.04 -2.65 -10.23
C LEU A 151 4.23 -1.37 -10.14
N ILE A 152 3.98 -0.83 -8.95
CA ILE A 152 3.17 0.40 -8.83
C ILE A 152 3.81 1.57 -9.59
N PRO A 153 5.10 1.93 -9.37
CA PRO A 153 5.72 3.02 -10.10
C PRO A 153 5.86 2.72 -11.59
N ALA A 154 6.07 1.45 -11.97
CA ALA A 154 6.13 1.02 -13.36
C ALA A 154 4.78 1.20 -14.07
N PHE A 155 3.68 0.75 -13.48
CA PHE A 155 2.34 0.92 -14.03
C PHE A 155 1.91 2.39 -14.07
N CYS A 156 2.23 3.17 -13.03
CA CYS A 156 2.04 4.61 -13.06
C CYS A 156 2.78 5.23 -14.26
N ALA A 157 4.06 4.93 -14.44
CA ALA A 157 4.85 5.44 -15.56
C ALA A 157 4.32 4.98 -16.92
N LEU A 158 3.91 3.72 -17.07
CA LEU A 158 3.32 3.23 -18.31
C LEU A 158 2.03 3.98 -18.63
N VAL A 159 1.08 4.03 -17.70
CA VAL A 159 -0.20 4.73 -17.91
C VAL A 159 0.01 6.21 -18.20
N ILE A 160 0.77 6.91 -17.36
CA ILE A 160 1.03 8.35 -17.50
C ILE A 160 1.71 8.67 -18.81
N SER A 161 2.61 7.81 -19.26
CA SER A 161 3.28 8.05 -20.51
C SER A 161 2.31 8.06 -21.70
N PHE A 162 1.22 7.28 -21.68
CA PHE A 162 0.22 7.30 -22.74
C PHE A 162 -0.82 8.41 -22.56
N THR A 163 -1.09 8.85 -21.33
CA THR A 163 -2.15 9.84 -21.04
C THR A 163 -1.65 11.30 -21.05
N ARG A 164 -0.43 11.58 -20.57
CA ARG A 164 0.14 12.94 -20.52
C ARG A 164 1.05 13.21 -21.72
N LYS A 165 0.69 14.20 -22.56
CA LYS A 165 1.48 14.58 -23.74
C LYS A 165 2.73 15.40 -23.40
N ASP A 166 2.63 16.32 -22.43
CA ASP A 166 3.70 17.27 -22.12
C ASP A 166 4.73 16.75 -21.11
N ARG A 167 4.32 15.80 -20.25
CA ARG A 167 5.16 15.18 -19.21
C ARG A 167 4.91 13.67 -19.13
N PRO A 168 5.45 12.87 -20.07
CA PRO A 168 5.18 11.42 -20.15
C PRO A 168 6.04 10.59 -19.17
N THR A 169 6.34 11.14 -17.99
CA THR A 169 7.19 10.56 -16.94
C THR A 169 6.56 10.77 -15.57
N ILE A 170 6.91 9.90 -14.62
CA ILE A 170 6.69 10.13 -13.19
C ILE A 170 7.94 10.79 -12.64
N ASP A 171 7.81 12.02 -12.16
CA ASP A 171 8.90 12.73 -11.51
C ASP A 171 8.99 12.33 -10.03
N VAL A 172 10.20 12.11 -9.53
CA VAL A 172 10.44 11.70 -8.14
C VAL A 172 11.12 12.83 -7.39
N ASP A 173 10.43 13.35 -6.37
CA ASP A 173 10.94 14.45 -5.54
C ASP A 173 12.10 14.00 -4.63
N ASP A 174 13.17 14.81 -4.57
CA ASP A 174 14.32 14.55 -3.70
C ASP A 174 13.94 14.42 -2.22
N GLU A 175 12.97 15.22 -1.79
CA GLU A 175 12.49 15.22 -0.40
C GLU A 175 11.79 13.90 -0.06
N VAL A 176 11.08 13.29 -1.01
CA VAL A 176 10.41 12.00 -0.83
C VAL A 176 11.45 10.88 -0.74
N ILE A 177 12.42 10.82 -1.65
CA ILE A 177 13.46 9.77 -1.60
C ILE A 177 14.30 9.90 -0.33
N SER A 178 14.73 11.11 0.03
CA SER A 178 15.59 11.31 1.19
C SER A 178 14.86 11.13 2.52
N ARG A 179 13.56 11.41 2.59
CA ARG A 179 12.77 11.18 3.80
C ARG A 179 12.26 9.75 3.87
N ASP A 180 11.39 9.35 2.94
CA ASP A 180 10.68 8.07 3.01
C ASP A 180 11.57 6.92 2.56
N GLY A 181 12.44 7.13 1.56
CA GLY A 181 13.39 6.12 1.12
C GLY A 181 14.41 5.73 2.22
N ILE A 182 14.86 6.68 3.05
CA ILE A 182 15.75 6.36 4.19
C ILE A 182 14.99 5.52 5.23
N TRP A 183 13.78 5.94 5.62
CA TRP A 183 12.97 5.18 6.57
C TRP A 183 12.67 3.77 6.07
N PHE A 184 12.31 3.64 4.80
CA PHE A 184 12.11 2.34 4.16
C PHE A 184 13.36 1.47 4.22
N VAL A 185 14.54 1.99 3.85
CA VAL A 185 15.81 1.25 3.95
C VAL A 185 16.12 0.85 5.39
N CYS A 186 15.89 1.72 6.37
CA CYS A 186 16.06 1.40 7.79
C CYS A 186 15.13 0.26 8.24
N CYS A 187 13.84 0.32 7.89
CA CYS A 187 12.87 -0.72 8.18
C CYS A 187 13.27 -2.05 7.53
N GLN A 188 13.71 -2.00 6.26
CA GLN A 188 14.13 -3.17 5.50
C GLN A 188 15.37 -3.82 6.10
N ILE A 189 16.38 -3.05 6.50
CA ILE A 189 17.59 -3.56 7.16
C ILE A 189 17.22 -4.26 8.48
N LEU A 190 16.36 -3.63 9.28
CA LEU A 190 15.89 -4.22 10.54
C LEU A 190 15.11 -5.52 10.30
N LEU A 191 14.22 -5.54 9.30
CA LEU A 191 13.50 -6.74 8.90
C LEU A 191 14.44 -7.86 8.52
N ILE A 192 15.40 -7.60 7.63
CA ILE A 192 16.38 -8.60 7.22
C ILE A 192 17.14 -9.12 8.44
N PHE A 193 17.59 -8.22 9.32
CA PHE A 193 18.29 -8.60 10.55
C PHE A 193 17.47 -9.55 11.44
N PHE A 194 16.17 -9.29 11.62
CA PHE A 194 15.28 -10.20 12.36
C PHE A 194 15.00 -11.49 11.62
N LEU A 195 14.84 -11.46 10.29
CA LEU A 195 14.68 -12.68 9.50
C LEU A 195 15.92 -13.57 9.56
N PHE A 196 17.13 -13.03 9.80
CA PHE A 196 18.34 -13.83 9.99
C PHE A 196 18.40 -14.60 11.32
N GLN A 197 17.51 -14.30 12.27
CA GLN A 197 17.42 -15.05 13.52
C GLN A 197 16.70 -16.39 13.30
N ASP A 198 16.91 -17.35 14.20
CA ASP A 198 16.26 -18.67 14.15
C ASP A 198 14.77 -18.60 14.51
N SER A 199 14.36 -17.54 15.21
CA SER A 199 12.96 -17.33 15.59
C SER A 199 12.62 -15.85 15.71
N MET A 200 11.34 -15.52 15.51
CA MET A 200 10.79 -14.20 15.77
C MET A 200 9.97 -14.20 17.06
N SER A 201 10.35 -13.33 17.99
CA SER A 201 9.66 -13.14 19.26
C SER A 201 8.77 -11.90 19.21
N TRP A 202 7.70 -11.87 20.00
CA TRP A 202 6.75 -10.75 20.07
C TRP A 202 7.40 -9.37 20.22
N TRP A 203 8.50 -9.25 20.98
CA TRP A 203 9.17 -7.97 21.22
C TRP A 203 9.75 -7.36 19.93
N MET A 204 10.10 -8.17 18.93
CA MET A 204 10.54 -7.70 17.62
C MET A 204 9.44 -6.90 16.92
N GLY A 205 8.19 -7.34 17.06
CA GLY A 205 7.01 -6.55 16.64
C GLY A 205 6.90 -5.22 17.39
N GLY A 206 7.24 -5.21 18.68
CA GLY A 206 7.30 -3.97 19.47
C GLY A 206 8.34 -2.98 18.95
N VAL A 207 9.50 -3.46 18.49
CA VAL A 207 10.54 -2.61 17.88
C VAL A 207 10.06 -2.01 16.56
N PHE A 208 9.40 -2.80 15.71
CA PHE A 208 8.79 -2.31 14.48
C PHE A 208 7.71 -1.26 14.72
N LEU A 209 6.82 -1.47 15.69
CA LEU A 209 5.81 -0.46 16.06
C LEU A 209 6.46 0.84 16.55
N LEU A 210 7.53 0.74 17.33
CA LEU A 210 8.29 1.92 17.78
C LEU A 210 8.91 2.66 16.59
N LEU A 211 9.48 1.93 15.62
CA LEU A 211 10.07 2.49 14.42
C LEU A 211 9.02 3.25 13.58
N TYR A 212 7.83 2.66 13.39
CA TYR A 212 6.72 3.33 12.71
C TYR A 212 6.23 4.56 13.47
N LEU A 213 6.15 4.50 14.79
CA LEU A 213 5.78 5.67 15.60
C LEU A 213 6.79 6.81 15.41
N MET A 214 8.09 6.52 15.41
CA MET A 214 9.13 7.52 15.15
C MET A 214 8.99 8.13 13.75
N TYR A 215 8.70 7.31 12.73
CA TYR A 215 8.44 7.77 11.37
C TYR A 215 7.24 8.72 11.30
N VAL A 216 6.08 8.32 11.86
CA VAL A 216 4.87 9.14 11.88
C VAL A 216 5.09 10.45 12.66
N LEU A 217 5.81 10.41 13.79
CA LEU A 217 6.14 11.62 14.55
C LEU A 217 6.99 12.61 13.74
N GLN A 218 7.96 12.11 12.96
CA GLN A 218 8.72 12.95 12.03
C GLN A 218 7.81 13.57 10.98
N LEU A 219 6.94 12.78 10.35
CA LEU A 219 5.98 13.27 9.35
C LEU A 219 5.00 14.31 9.91
N CYS A 220 4.50 14.11 11.13
CA CYS A 220 3.68 15.11 11.82
C CYS A 220 4.47 16.42 12.03
N GLY A 221 5.74 16.31 12.37
CA GLY A 221 6.66 17.46 12.48
C GLY A 221 6.83 18.20 11.15
N ASP A 222 7.04 17.46 10.06
CA ASP A 222 7.21 18.03 8.72
C ASP A 222 5.92 18.65 8.18
N ALA A 223 4.76 18.03 8.43
CA ALA A 223 3.45 18.60 8.11
C ALA A 223 3.19 19.90 8.89
N ARG A 224 3.64 19.98 10.15
CA ARG A 224 3.55 21.21 10.94
C ARG A 224 4.45 22.31 10.37
N LYS A 225 5.70 21.99 10.01
CA LYS A 225 6.62 22.94 9.36
C LYS A 225 6.05 23.45 8.04
N TYR A 226 5.51 22.56 7.21
CA TYR A 226 4.88 22.93 5.94
C TYR A 226 3.75 23.94 6.13
N ARG A 227 2.84 23.69 7.09
CA ARG A 227 1.72 24.61 7.38
C ARG A 227 2.21 25.99 7.83
N ILE A 228 3.25 26.04 8.67
CA ILE A 228 3.87 27.31 9.11
C ILE A 228 4.46 28.05 7.90
N VAL A 229 5.30 27.38 7.10
CA VAL A 229 5.93 27.96 5.91
C VAL A 229 4.88 28.49 4.94
N ARG A 230 3.84 27.71 4.65
CA ARG A 230 2.75 28.11 3.75
C ARG A 230 2.00 29.34 4.27
N SER A 231 1.77 29.42 5.58
CA SER A 231 1.12 30.59 6.21
C SER A 231 1.97 31.87 6.10
N LEU A 232 3.30 31.75 6.22
CA LEU A 232 4.23 32.86 6.10
C LEU A 232 4.39 33.33 4.65
N LEU A 233 4.50 32.38 3.72
CA LEU A 233 4.52 32.64 2.29
C LEU A 233 3.26 33.38 1.86
N LYS A 234 2.08 32.94 2.31
CA LYS A 234 0.82 33.64 2.06
C LYS A 234 0.86 35.09 2.55
N LYS A 235 1.19 35.31 3.83
CA LYS A 235 1.30 36.67 4.39
C LYS A 235 2.28 37.54 3.60
N ARG A 236 3.40 36.96 3.17
CA ARG A 236 4.41 37.66 2.38
C ARG A 236 3.89 38.03 0.99
N PHE A 237 3.23 37.11 0.30
CA PHE A 237 2.66 37.36 -1.03
C PHE A 237 1.47 38.32 -0.99
N GLU A 238 0.67 38.32 0.09
CA GLU A 238 -0.37 39.33 0.32
C GLU A 238 0.24 40.73 0.53
N GLN A 239 1.42 40.84 1.15
CA GLN A 239 2.07 42.12 1.43
C GLN A 239 2.94 42.65 0.28
N HIS A 240 3.69 41.78 -0.38
CA HIS A 240 4.75 42.15 -1.35
C HIS A 240 4.45 41.66 -2.78
N GLY A 241 3.37 40.89 -2.98
CA GLY A 241 3.05 40.23 -4.25
C GLY A 241 3.82 38.93 -4.48
N ALA A 242 3.28 38.05 -5.32
CA ALA A 242 3.90 36.76 -5.66
C ALA A 242 5.11 36.87 -6.60
N GLY A 243 5.42 38.06 -7.14
CA GLY A 243 6.49 38.27 -8.11
C GLY A 243 7.92 38.36 -7.53
N GLU A 244 8.11 38.24 -6.22
CA GLU A 244 9.45 38.22 -5.62
C GLU A 244 10.29 37.04 -6.16
N SER A 245 11.61 37.23 -6.31
CA SER A 245 12.47 36.10 -6.69
C SER A 245 12.52 35.07 -5.57
N ALA A 246 12.50 33.77 -5.92
CA ALA A 246 12.56 32.69 -4.93
C ALA A 246 13.74 32.84 -3.97
N GLY A 247 14.89 33.34 -4.45
CA GLY A 247 16.06 33.61 -3.61
C GLY A 247 15.85 34.70 -2.54
N ALA A 248 15.07 35.74 -2.83
CA ALA A 248 14.73 36.78 -1.86
C ALA A 248 13.80 36.23 -0.76
N VAL A 249 12.78 35.48 -1.17
CA VAL A 249 11.85 34.79 -0.26
C VAL A 249 12.59 33.79 0.63
N MET A 250 13.51 33.00 0.06
CA MET A 250 14.37 32.08 0.82
C MET A 250 15.19 32.80 1.88
N LYS A 251 15.79 33.95 1.53
CA LYS A 251 16.63 34.71 2.46
C LYS A 251 15.80 35.26 3.63
N ALA A 252 14.58 35.71 3.36
CA ALA A 252 13.64 36.17 4.39
C ALA A 252 13.21 35.04 5.32
N LEU A 253 12.77 33.90 4.78
CA LEU A 253 12.37 32.73 5.58
C LEU A 253 13.54 32.17 6.40
N LYS A 254 14.75 32.21 5.84
CA LYS A 254 15.98 31.81 6.57
C LYS A 254 16.26 32.73 7.76
N ALA A 255 15.96 34.02 7.67
CA ALA A 255 16.09 34.95 8.79
C ALA A 255 15.09 34.66 9.93
N GLU A 256 13.94 34.06 9.60
CA GLU A 256 12.96 33.53 10.55
C GLU A 256 13.30 32.10 11.05
N GLY A 257 14.48 31.58 10.68
CA GLY A 257 14.94 30.25 11.09
C GLY A 257 14.38 29.08 10.26
N LEU A 258 13.63 29.36 9.19
CA LEU A 258 13.02 28.35 8.33
C LEU A 258 13.87 28.11 7.08
N LYS A 259 14.26 26.85 6.85
CA LYS A 259 14.90 26.43 5.60
C LYS A 259 13.83 25.92 4.64
N VAL A 260 13.71 26.57 3.50
CA VAL A 260 12.74 26.22 2.46
C VAL A 260 13.45 26.14 1.12
N GLY A 261 13.19 25.08 0.37
CA GLY A 261 13.74 24.88 -0.97
C GLY A 261 13.07 25.80 -2.01
N PRO A 262 13.77 26.13 -3.11
CA PRO A 262 13.23 26.99 -4.16
C PRO A 262 11.98 26.42 -4.83
N ALA A 263 11.89 25.08 -4.97
CA ALA A 263 10.74 24.42 -5.58
C ALA A 263 9.42 24.65 -4.81
N MET A 264 9.46 24.61 -3.46
CA MET A 264 8.28 24.88 -2.64
C MET A 264 7.82 26.34 -2.79
N ILE A 265 8.75 27.28 -2.93
CA ILE A 265 8.43 28.69 -3.08
C ILE A 265 7.78 28.94 -4.44
N VAL A 266 8.38 28.41 -5.52
CA VAL A 266 7.80 28.53 -6.87
C VAL A 266 6.40 27.94 -6.91
N ARG A 267 6.22 26.73 -6.36
CA ARG A 267 4.89 26.11 -6.27
C ARG A 267 3.90 26.95 -5.47
N ALA A 268 4.33 27.54 -4.36
CA ALA A 268 3.49 28.44 -3.59
C ALA A 268 3.16 29.76 -4.34
N GLN A 269 4.07 30.25 -5.19
CA GLN A 269 3.82 31.42 -6.03
C GLN A 269 2.77 31.13 -7.09
N ASP A 270 2.89 29.97 -7.75
CA ASP A 270 1.91 29.49 -8.72
C ASP A 270 0.53 29.30 -8.07
N ASP A 271 0.47 28.61 -6.92
CA ASP A 271 -0.75 28.45 -6.11
C ASP A 271 -1.35 29.81 -5.68
N PHE A 272 -0.52 30.80 -5.35
CA PHE A 272 -0.97 32.15 -5.01
C PHE A 272 -1.57 32.86 -6.21
N ALA A 273 -0.94 32.73 -7.37
CA ALA A 273 -1.37 33.40 -8.59
C ALA A 273 -2.71 32.85 -9.10
N GLU A 274 -2.94 31.55 -8.95
CA GLU A 274 -4.20 30.92 -9.35
C GLU A 274 -5.33 31.15 -8.32
N ASN A 275 -5.06 30.94 -7.02
CA ASN A 275 -6.09 30.82 -5.99
C ASN A 275 -5.84 31.66 -4.73
N GLY A 276 -4.89 32.61 -4.76
CA GLY A 276 -4.57 33.49 -3.63
C GLY A 276 -3.96 32.80 -2.40
N LEU A 277 -3.55 31.53 -2.53
CA LEU A 277 -3.37 30.54 -1.44
C LEU A 277 -4.58 30.52 -0.49
N ALA A 278 -5.38 29.46 -0.46
CA ALA A 278 -6.49 29.35 0.52
C ALA A 278 -6.04 29.71 1.97
N ARG A 279 -6.79 30.57 2.71
CA ARG A 279 -6.37 30.95 4.09
C ARG A 279 -6.32 29.71 4.95
N VAL A 280 -5.27 29.54 5.76
CA VAL A 280 -5.14 28.42 6.73
C VAL A 280 -6.33 28.33 7.69
N ASP A 281 -7.01 29.46 7.94
CA ASP A 281 -8.14 29.61 8.87
C ASP A 281 -9.53 29.63 8.21
N ASP A 282 -9.66 29.46 6.89
CA ASP A 282 -11.00 29.27 6.29
C ASP A 282 -11.47 27.85 6.64
N THR A 283 -12.38 27.75 7.61
CA THR A 283 -12.81 26.53 8.33
C THR A 283 -13.96 25.77 7.67
N GLU A 284 -14.18 25.91 6.37
CA GLU A 284 -15.14 25.04 5.68
C GLU A 284 -14.43 23.75 5.25
N PRO A 285 -14.90 22.57 5.69
CA PRO A 285 -14.35 21.32 5.22
C PRO A 285 -14.50 21.24 3.69
N PRO A 286 -13.54 20.60 2.99
CA PRO A 286 -13.63 20.46 1.55
C PRO A 286 -14.95 19.76 1.19
N GLU A 287 -15.66 20.33 0.22
CA GLU A 287 -16.78 19.63 -0.40
C GLU A 287 -16.22 18.42 -1.15
N GLY A 288 -16.88 17.28 -0.96
CA GLY A 288 -16.46 16.03 -1.57
C GLY A 288 -17.47 14.94 -1.31
N ALA A 289 -17.38 13.88 -2.10
CA ALA A 289 -18.18 12.69 -1.92
C ALA A 289 -17.30 11.46 -2.17
N ALA A 290 -17.53 10.41 -1.39
CA ALA A 290 -16.90 9.11 -1.62
C ALA A 290 -17.71 8.31 -2.64
N GLY A 291 -17.02 7.70 -3.59
CA GLY A 291 -17.62 6.82 -4.59
C GLY A 291 -17.75 5.39 -4.07
N ALA A 292 -18.95 4.95 -3.69
CA ALA A 292 -19.20 3.56 -3.32
C ALA A 292 -19.71 2.75 -4.51
N PHE A 293 -19.33 1.45 -4.56
CA PHE A 293 -19.72 0.50 -5.60
C PHE A 293 -19.41 0.99 -7.03
N PHE A 294 -18.13 1.16 -7.36
CA PHE A 294 -17.64 1.68 -8.65
C PHE A 294 -18.19 3.08 -8.96
N GLY A 295 -18.29 3.93 -7.93
CA GLY A 295 -18.84 5.29 -8.05
C GLY A 295 -20.35 5.34 -8.31
N CYS A 296 -21.10 4.27 -8.03
CA CYS A 296 -22.55 4.26 -8.25
C CYS A 296 -23.33 5.03 -7.21
N PHE A 297 -22.81 5.06 -6.00
CA PHE A 297 -23.37 5.86 -4.93
C PHE A 297 -22.34 6.91 -4.55
N SER A 298 -22.76 8.17 -4.59
CA SER A 298 -21.98 9.30 -4.12
C SER A 298 -22.38 9.60 -2.68
N ILE A 299 -21.50 9.30 -1.73
CA ILE A 299 -21.77 9.51 -0.30
C ILE A 299 -21.13 10.84 0.10
N PRO A 300 -21.89 11.86 0.51
CA PRO A 300 -21.33 13.14 0.89
C PRO A 300 -20.36 12.99 2.08
N LEU A 301 -19.18 13.60 1.96
CA LEU A 301 -18.13 13.51 2.97
C LEU A 301 -18.35 14.57 4.05
N THR A 302 -18.71 14.09 5.23
CA THR A 302 -18.89 14.84 6.47
C THR A 302 -18.08 14.15 7.56
N LYS A 303 -17.85 14.83 8.68
CA LYS A 303 -17.15 14.22 9.82
C LYS A 303 -17.75 12.87 10.25
N ALA A 304 -19.08 12.74 10.24
CA ALA A 304 -19.75 11.50 10.62
C ALA A 304 -19.66 10.41 9.54
N THR A 305 -19.93 10.77 8.28
CA THR A 305 -19.92 9.80 7.17
C THR A 305 -18.52 9.28 6.90
N VAL A 306 -17.47 10.10 7.06
CA VAL A 306 -16.06 9.67 6.95
C VAL A 306 -15.73 8.53 7.91
N TRP A 307 -16.02 8.67 9.21
CA TRP A 307 -15.76 7.60 10.17
C TRP A 307 -16.63 6.35 9.90
N GLY A 308 -17.89 6.55 9.47
CA GLY A 308 -18.77 5.46 9.07
C GLY A 308 -18.23 4.68 7.86
N ILE A 309 -17.68 5.38 6.87
CA ILE A 309 -17.02 4.78 5.70
C ILE A 309 -15.81 3.99 6.17
N ILE A 310 -14.88 4.61 6.91
CA ILE A 310 -13.66 3.96 7.40
C ILE A 310 -13.98 2.65 8.14
N VAL A 311 -14.92 2.67 9.09
CA VAL A 311 -15.28 1.47 9.85
C VAL A 311 -15.92 0.41 8.96
N SER A 312 -16.88 0.79 8.11
CA SER A 312 -17.58 -0.18 7.27
C SER A 312 -16.68 -0.80 6.21
N THR A 313 -15.85 -0.01 5.53
CA THR A 313 -14.88 -0.52 4.55
C THR A 313 -13.81 -1.38 5.21
N THR A 314 -13.30 -1.00 6.39
CA THR A 314 -12.34 -1.83 7.13
C THR A 314 -12.91 -3.22 7.45
N ILE A 315 -14.16 -3.30 7.90
CA ILE A 315 -14.83 -4.58 8.17
C ILE A 315 -14.99 -5.40 6.88
N MET A 316 -15.44 -4.77 5.80
CA MET A 316 -15.62 -5.45 4.51
C MET A 316 -14.28 -5.96 3.94
N ALA A 317 -13.20 -5.18 4.10
CA ALA A 317 -11.85 -5.56 3.68
C ALA A 317 -11.37 -6.77 4.48
N ALA A 318 -11.59 -6.79 5.80
CA ALA A 318 -11.27 -7.94 6.63
C ALA A 318 -12.00 -9.20 6.15
N VAL A 319 -13.31 -9.11 5.90
CA VAL A 319 -14.09 -10.26 5.38
C VAL A 319 -13.56 -10.74 4.03
N ALA A 320 -13.25 -9.83 3.11
CA ALA A 320 -12.67 -10.21 1.82
C ALA A 320 -11.29 -10.88 1.96
N CYS A 321 -10.45 -10.39 2.88
CA CYS A 321 -9.13 -10.95 3.14
C CYS A 321 -9.17 -12.35 3.78
N TYR A 322 -10.18 -12.64 4.61
CA TYR A 322 -10.41 -14.00 5.09
C TYR A 322 -10.58 -14.98 3.92
N PHE A 323 -11.43 -14.63 2.95
CA PHE A 323 -11.63 -15.45 1.75
C PHE A 323 -10.40 -15.50 0.84
N LEU A 324 -9.61 -14.42 0.77
CA LEU A 324 -8.34 -14.41 0.05
C LEU A 324 -7.36 -15.43 0.64
N VAL A 325 -7.26 -15.50 1.96
CA VAL A 325 -6.39 -16.45 2.67
C VAL A 325 -6.82 -17.90 2.42
N GLU A 326 -8.11 -18.20 2.55
CA GLU A 326 -8.66 -19.53 2.25
C GLU A 326 -8.35 -19.96 0.80
N ALA A 327 -8.60 -19.08 -0.17
CA ALA A 327 -8.30 -19.36 -1.58
C ALA A 327 -6.80 -19.54 -1.84
N THR A 328 -5.95 -18.82 -1.10
CA THR A 328 -4.49 -18.94 -1.19
C THR A 328 -4.01 -20.28 -0.66
N ILE A 329 -4.52 -20.72 0.50
CA ILE A 329 -4.18 -22.01 1.09
C ILE A 329 -4.67 -23.17 0.20
N ALA A 330 -5.92 -23.12 -0.26
CA ALA A 330 -6.46 -24.12 -1.19
C ALA A 330 -5.67 -24.19 -2.51
N THR A 331 -5.17 -23.04 -3.00
CA THR A 331 -4.28 -23.01 -4.17
C THR A 331 -2.96 -23.73 -3.91
N ALA A 332 -2.38 -23.52 -2.72
CA ALA A 332 -1.15 -24.19 -2.32
C ALA A 332 -1.32 -25.71 -2.24
N GLU A 333 -2.47 -26.18 -1.70
CA GLU A 333 -2.82 -27.60 -1.65
C GLU A 333 -2.93 -28.23 -3.04
N VAL A 334 -3.64 -27.57 -3.97
CA VAL A 334 -3.80 -28.06 -5.36
C VAL A 334 -2.48 -28.08 -6.12
N LEU A 335 -1.59 -27.12 -5.86
CA LEU A 335 -0.27 -27.05 -6.48
C LEU A 335 0.77 -27.94 -5.79
N HIS A 336 0.44 -28.52 -4.63
CA HIS A 336 1.35 -29.28 -3.78
C HIS A 336 2.64 -28.52 -3.43
N VAL A 337 2.51 -27.23 -3.14
CA VAL A 337 3.61 -26.35 -2.71
C VAL A 337 3.28 -25.73 -1.35
N ASN A 338 4.31 -25.24 -0.65
CA ASN A 338 4.09 -24.54 0.62
C ASN A 338 3.27 -23.24 0.38
N ALA A 339 2.31 -22.97 1.26
CA ALA A 339 1.47 -21.76 1.21
C ALA A 339 2.27 -20.46 1.18
N PHE A 340 3.49 -20.45 1.74
CA PHE A 340 4.47 -19.37 1.62
C PHE A 340 4.68 -18.91 0.17
N PHE A 341 4.91 -19.83 -0.77
CA PHE A 341 5.21 -19.49 -2.16
C PHE A 341 3.97 -19.01 -2.93
N VAL A 342 2.79 -19.47 -2.55
CA VAL A 342 1.55 -18.94 -3.12
C VAL A 342 1.25 -17.56 -2.52
N ALA A 343 1.46 -17.37 -1.22
CA ALA A 343 1.22 -16.11 -0.53
C ALA A 343 2.13 -14.97 -1.03
N VAL A 344 3.41 -15.25 -1.31
CA VAL A 344 4.39 -14.25 -1.81
C VAL A 344 4.05 -13.73 -3.22
N ILE A 345 3.25 -14.49 -3.99
CA ILE A 345 2.86 -14.13 -5.35
C ILE A 345 1.40 -13.67 -5.38
N LEU A 346 0.50 -14.54 -4.97
CA LEU A 346 -0.93 -14.43 -5.23
C LEU A 346 -1.62 -13.56 -4.20
N ALA A 347 -1.42 -13.84 -2.90
CA ALA A 347 -2.00 -13.01 -1.85
C ALA A 347 -1.44 -11.59 -1.90
N ALA A 348 -0.11 -11.47 -2.03
CA ALA A 348 0.59 -10.20 -2.23
C ALA A 348 0.03 -9.39 -3.41
N ALA A 349 -0.06 -9.99 -4.62
CA ALA A 349 -0.58 -9.27 -5.77
C ALA A 349 -2.05 -8.88 -5.58
N ALA A 350 -2.89 -9.76 -5.02
CA ALA A 350 -4.31 -9.52 -4.83
C ALA A 350 -4.59 -8.39 -3.83
N SER A 351 -3.81 -8.30 -2.75
CA SER A 351 -3.92 -7.24 -1.74
C SER A 351 -3.33 -5.91 -2.20
N SER A 352 -2.35 -5.89 -3.11
CA SER A 352 -1.71 -4.67 -3.67
C SER A 352 -2.41 -4.07 -4.92
N VAL A 353 -3.47 -4.70 -5.43
CA VAL A 353 -4.28 -4.14 -6.52
C VAL A 353 -4.90 -2.77 -6.19
N PRO A 354 -5.52 -2.54 -5.01
CA PRO A 354 -6.06 -1.23 -4.64
C PRO A 354 -5.00 -0.14 -4.69
N ASP A 355 -3.82 -0.39 -4.12
CA ASP A 355 -2.67 0.53 -4.09
C ASP A 355 -2.27 0.95 -5.50
N THR A 356 -2.25 0.00 -6.42
CA THR A 356 -1.94 0.25 -7.84
C THR A 356 -2.93 1.22 -8.45
N PHE A 357 -4.22 0.99 -8.27
CA PHE A 357 -5.25 1.86 -8.84
C PHE A 357 -5.26 3.25 -8.20
N LEU A 358 -5.09 3.33 -6.88
CA LEU A 358 -5.00 4.59 -6.15
C LEU A 358 -3.77 5.41 -6.59
N ALA A 359 -2.61 4.77 -6.72
CA ALA A 359 -1.39 5.43 -7.19
C ALA A 359 -1.53 5.91 -8.65
N ILE A 360 -2.11 5.09 -9.53
CA ILE A 360 -2.39 5.49 -10.92
C ILE A 360 -3.37 6.67 -10.96
N ALA A 361 -4.41 6.66 -10.12
CA ALA A 361 -5.38 7.76 -10.04
C ALA A 361 -4.73 9.06 -9.55
N ALA A 362 -3.90 8.99 -8.50
CA ALA A 362 -3.12 10.13 -8.00
C ALA A 362 -2.16 10.68 -9.06
N ALA A 363 -1.40 9.79 -9.72
CA ALA A 363 -0.55 10.15 -10.83
C ALA A 363 -1.38 10.78 -11.97
N ARG A 364 -2.56 10.27 -12.33
CA ARG A 364 -3.36 10.90 -13.41
C ARG A 364 -3.77 12.33 -13.09
N ARG A 365 -3.94 12.67 -11.80
CA ARG A 365 -4.28 14.03 -11.33
C ARG A 365 -3.10 15.00 -11.22
N GLY A 366 -1.88 14.57 -11.53
CA GLY A 366 -0.70 15.44 -11.36
C GLY A 366 0.12 15.17 -10.10
N ASP A 367 -0.33 14.27 -9.23
CA ASP A 367 0.26 14.05 -7.90
C ASP A 367 1.28 12.90 -7.92
N ASP A 368 2.34 13.07 -8.72
CA ASP A 368 3.41 12.08 -8.87
C ASP A 368 4.13 11.84 -7.53
N SER A 369 4.34 12.92 -6.76
CA SER A 369 4.95 12.91 -5.43
C SER A 369 4.11 12.10 -4.43
N GLY A 370 2.80 12.30 -4.41
CA GLY A 370 1.88 11.51 -3.58
C GLY A 370 1.86 10.04 -3.97
N ALA A 371 1.83 9.71 -5.27
CA ALA A 371 1.85 8.34 -5.75
C ALA A 371 3.12 7.58 -5.35
N VAL A 372 4.29 8.20 -5.48
CA VAL A 372 5.57 7.60 -5.06
C VAL A 372 5.67 7.52 -3.53
N SER A 373 5.24 8.57 -2.82
CA SER A 373 5.25 8.57 -1.34
C SER A 373 4.32 7.51 -0.77
N ASN A 374 3.16 7.26 -1.40
CA ASN A 374 2.26 6.18 -1.04
C ASN A 374 2.95 4.83 -1.13
N ALA A 375 3.64 4.55 -2.25
CA ALA A 375 4.37 3.30 -2.41
C ALA A 375 5.41 3.07 -1.28
N PHE A 376 6.16 4.11 -0.88
CA PHE A 376 7.09 4.01 0.26
C PHE A 376 6.36 3.85 1.59
N GLY A 377 5.30 4.64 1.82
CA GLY A 377 4.50 4.61 3.04
C GLY A 377 3.87 3.24 3.28
N SER A 378 3.25 2.64 2.27
CA SER A 378 2.61 1.32 2.35
C SER A 378 3.65 0.25 2.68
N ASN A 379 4.84 0.30 2.07
CA ASN A 379 5.94 -0.61 2.43
C ASN A 379 6.40 -0.47 3.88
N ILE A 380 6.56 0.77 4.37
CA ILE A 380 6.95 1.03 5.76
C ILE A 380 5.86 0.53 6.70
N PHE A 381 4.58 0.75 6.36
CA PHE A 381 3.43 0.26 7.11
C PHE A 381 3.37 -1.27 7.11
N ASP A 382 3.61 -1.93 5.97
CA ASP A 382 3.58 -3.39 5.86
C ASP A 382 4.65 -4.03 6.75
N ILE A 383 5.88 -3.54 6.66
CA ILE A 383 6.99 -4.04 7.48
C ILE A 383 6.71 -3.79 8.97
N CYS A 384 6.19 -2.60 9.32
CA CYS A 384 6.11 -2.23 10.72
C CYS A 384 4.82 -2.65 11.43
N ILE A 385 3.68 -2.60 10.74
CA ILE A 385 2.35 -2.87 11.28
C ILE A 385 1.85 -4.24 10.82
N CYS A 386 1.85 -4.51 9.50
CA CYS A 386 1.30 -5.74 8.95
C CYS A 386 2.10 -7.00 9.32
N LEU A 387 3.38 -6.88 9.69
CA LEU A 387 4.12 -7.98 10.33
C LEU A 387 3.91 -8.04 11.85
N SER A 388 3.88 -6.89 12.51
CA SER A 388 3.85 -6.84 13.99
C SER A 388 2.52 -7.30 14.57
N VAL A 389 1.40 -6.87 13.98
CA VAL A 389 0.08 -7.22 14.51
C VAL A 389 -0.19 -8.72 14.41
N PRO A 390 0.02 -9.39 13.25
CA PRO A 390 -0.09 -10.85 13.17
C PRO A 390 0.90 -11.58 14.08
N LEU A 391 2.11 -11.05 14.28
CA LEU A 391 3.07 -11.63 15.22
C LEU A 391 2.54 -11.60 16.66
N PHE A 392 1.91 -10.50 17.08
CA PHE A 392 1.27 -10.42 18.40
C PHE A 392 0.08 -11.34 18.51
N VAL A 393 -0.77 -11.43 17.47
CA VAL A 393 -1.90 -12.37 17.43
C VAL A 393 -1.39 -13.81 17.57
N ASN A 394 -0.38 -14.19 16.79
CA ASN A 394 0.24 -15.51 16.88
C ASN A 394 0.80 -15.77 18.27
N SER A 395 1.59 -14.82 18.79
CA SER A 395 2.22 -14.94 20.11
C SER A 395 1.15 -15.11 21.18
N TYR A 396 0.11 -14.29 21.20
CA TYR A 396 -0.97 -14.41 22.17
C TYR A 396 -1.68 -15.76 22.11
N LEU A 397 -2.05 -16.22 20.91
CA LEU A 397 -2.81 -17.47 20.72
C LEU A 397 -1.99 -18.75 20.96
N THR A 398 -0.66 -18.65 20.89
CA THR A 398 0.29 -19.76 21.12
C THR A 398 0.97 -19.72 22.49
N GLY A 399 0.56 -18.81 23.38
CA GLY A 399 1.12 -18.73 24.75
C GLY A 399 2.48 -18.04 24.82
N TRP A 400 2.70 -17.05 23.96
CA TRP A 400 3.92 -16.23 23.80
C TRP A 400 5.15 -17.01 23.34
N ALA A 401 4.93 -18.18 22.71
CA ALA A 401 5.99 -18.94 22.07
C ALA A 401 6.60 -18.15 20.90
N PRO A 402 7.94 -18.11 20.76
CA PRO A 402 8.59 -17.55 19.58
C PRO A 402 8.18 -18.32 18.31
N VAL A 403 7.98 -17.59 17.21
CA VAL A 403 7.75 -18.19 15.90
C VAL A 403 9.07 -18.73 15.37
N SER A 404 9.17 -20.04 15.15
CA SER A 404 10.36 -20.63 14.51
C SER A 404 10.44 -20.20 13.05
N LEU A 405 11.60 -19.69 12.64
CA LEU A 405 11.96 -19.46 11.24
C LEU A 405 12.81 -20.60 10.67
N LEU A 406 13.01 -21.66 11.47
CA LEU A 406 13.65 -22.90 11.09
C LEU A 406 12.62 -24.02 10.91
N GLN A 407 12.85 -24.86 9.90
CA GLN A 407 12.20 -26.14 9.68
C GLN A 407 13.29 -27.21 9.62
N ASP A 408 13.23 -28.20 10.51
CA ASP A 408 14.23 -29.28 10.66
C ASP A 408 15.68 -28.76 10.83
N GLY A 409 15.86 -27.64 11.53
CA GLY A 409 17.17 -27.04 11.79
C GLY A 409 17.78 -26.26 10.60
N LYS A 410 17.08 -26.19 9.46
CA LYS A 410 17.42 -25.31 8.33
C LYS A 410 16.44 -24.13 8.26
N PRO A 411 16.81 -22.97 7.68
CA PRO A 411 15.84 -21.91 7.41
C PRO A 411 14.65 -22.45 6.60
N MET A 412 13.44 -21.98 6.91
CA MET A 412 12.24 -22.35 6.16
C MET A 412 12.46 -22.18 4.65
N ALA A 413 11.93 -23.11 3.86
CA ALA A 413 12.03 -23.07 2.41
C ALA A 413 11.51 -21.73 1.86
N GLY A 414 12.21 -21.12 0.91
CA GLY A 414 11.86 -19.80 0.37
C GLY A 414 12.41 -18.63 1.19
N LEU A 415 12.66 -18.79 2.49
CA LEU A 415 13.01 -17.66 3.35
C LEU A 415 14.40 -17.08 3.06
N MET A 416 15.40 -17.93 2.77
CA MET A 416 16.74 -17.44 2.44
C MET A 416 16.76 -16.76 1.06
N GLY A 417 16.03 -17.32 0.10
CA GLY A 417 15.82 -16.73 -1.20
C GLY A 417 15.17 -15.36 -1.12
N LEU A 418 14.09 -15.27 -0.35
CA LEU A 418 13.37 -14.04 -0.08
C LEU A 418 14.28 -12.94 0.49
N ARG A 419 15.14 -13.26 1.47
CA ARG A 419 16.07 -12.28 2.08
C ARG A 419 16.99 -11.65 1.03
N ILE A 420 17.63 -12.48 0.21
CA ILE A 420 18.56 -12.02 -0.83
C ILE A 420 17.83 -11.20 -1.88
N LEU A 421 16.67 -11.70 -2.32
CA LEU A 421 15.89 -11.09 -3.39
C LEU A 421 15.31 -9.74 -2.96
N LEU A 422 14.81 -9.61 -1.73
CA LEU A 422 14.35 -8.33 -1.17
C LEU A 422 15.47 -7.28 -1.17
N VAL A 423 16.68 -7.63 -0.73
CA VAL A 423 17.83 -6.72 -0.77
C VAL A 423 18.16 -6.32 -2.20
N ALA A 424 18.33 -7.30 -3.09
CA ALA A 424 18.76 -7.06 -4.46
C ALA A 424 17.75 -6.19 -5.22
N LEU A 425 16.45 -6.49 -5.10
CA LEU A 425 15.39 -5.74 -5.75
C LEU A 425 15.22 -4.34 -5.15
N THR A 426 15.31 -4.19 -3.83
CA THR A 426 15.23 -2.88 -3.17
C THR A 426 16.35 -1.97 -3.63
N VAL A 427 17.60 -2.44 -3.60
CA VAL A 427 18.78 -1.67 -4.02
C VAL A 427 18.67 -1.30 -5.51
N THR A 428 18.32 -2.27 -6.35
CA THR A 428 18.18 -2.03 -7.80
C THR A 428 17.08 -1.02 -8.09
N ASN A 429 15.94 -1.12 -7.41
CA ASN A 429 14.82 -0.23 -7.63
C ASN A 429 15.11 1.21 -7.17
N LEU A 430 15.70 1.38 -5.98
CA LEU A 430 16.13 2.69 -5.50
C LEU A 430 17.14 3.32 -6.46
N ALA A 431 18.07 2.55 -7.02
CA ALA A 431 18.99 3.04 -8.04
C ALA A 431 18.27 3.49 -9.32
N ILE A 432 17.26 2.75 -9.78
CA ILE A 432 16.43 3.12 -10.94
C ILE A 432 15.68 4.43 -10.69
N MET A 433 15.07 4.59 -9.51
CA MET A 433 14.33 5.80 -9.13
C MET A 433 15.26 7.02 -8.98
N TRP A 434 16.45 6.81 -8.41
CA TRP A 434 17.44 7.87 -8.23
C TRP A 434 18.02 8.36 -9.57
N HIS A 435 18.24 7.46 -10.53
CA HIS A 435 18.82 7.80 -11.82
C HIS A 435 17.96 8.84 -12.57
N ASN A 436 18.47 10.05 -12.81
CA ASN A 436 17.73 11.14 -13.47
C ASN A 436 16.38 11.52 -12.82
N ARG A 437 16.03 10.98 -11.64
CA ARG A 437 14.83 11.35 -10.84
C ARG A 437 13.49 11.24 -11.58
N GLN A 438 13.44 10.39 -12.60
CA GLN A 438 12.27 10.19 -13.44
C GLN A 438 12.11 8.71 -13.77
N ILE A 439 10.87 8.22 -13.71
CA ILE A 439 10.52 6.89 -14.16
C ILE A 439 9.97 7.02 -15.58
N THR A 440 10.79 6.61 -16.55
CA THR A 440 10.43 6.63 -17.98
C THR A 440 9.76 5.32 -18.39
N ARG A 441 9.11 5.30 -19.56
CA ARG A 441 8.54 4.07 -20.15
C ARG A 441 9.55 2.91 -20.17
N PHE A 442 10.78 3.19 -20.56
CA PHE A 442 11.83 2.17 -20.65
C PHE A 442 12.15 1.59 -19.27
N LYS A 443 12.34 2.45 -18.25
CA LYS A 443 12.55 2.00 -16.88
C LYS A 443 11.38 1.18 -16.36
N ALA A 444 10.15 1.58 -16.69
CA ALA A 444 8.97 0.82 -16.32
C ALA A 444 8.96 -0.60 -16.91
N PHE A 445 9.33 -0.77 -18.19
CA PHE A 445 9.48 -2.12 -18.76
C PHE A 445 10.58 -2.94 -18.09
N VAL A 446 11.72 -2.32 -17.75
CA VAL A 446 12.79 -2.98 -16.99
C VAL A 446 12.28 -3.43 -15.62
N MET A 447 11.53 -2.57 -14.91
CA MET A 447 10.92 -2.88 -13.61
C MET A 447 9.92 -4.04 -13.72
N CYS A 448 9.02 -4.03 -14.71
CA CYS A 448 8.13 -5.17 -14.97
C CYS A 448 8.91 -6.46 -15.27
N GLY A 449 10.03 -6.37 -16.00
CA GLY A 449 10.92 -7.50 -16.25
C GLY A 449 11.57 -8.04 -14.97
N LEU A 450 12.02 -7.16 -14.06
CA LEU A 450 12.55 -7.55 -12.74
C LEU A 450 11.49 -8.26 -11.90
N TYR A 451 10.24 -7.79 -11.93
CA TYR A 451 9.14 -8.47 -11.25
C TYR A 451 8.85 -9.86 -11.87
N ALA A 452 8.91 -9.99 -13.20
CA ALA A 452 8.75 -11.30 -13.84
C ALA A 452 9.87 -12.28 -13.44
N VAL A 453 11.10 -11.79 -13.28
CA VAL A 453 12.23 -12.59 -12.73
C VAL A 453 11.96 -13.00 -11.28
N PHE A 454 11.41 -12.10 -10.45
CA PHE A 454 10.99 -12.42 -9.08
C PHE A 454 9.95 -13.55 -9.03
N ILE A 455 8.91 -13.48 -9.88
CA ILE A 455 7.90 -14.53 -9.98
C ILE A 455 8.51 -15.85 -10.44
N ALA A 456 9.33 -15.82 -11.50
CA ALA A 456 9.99 -17.01 -12.01
C ALA A 456 10.88 -17.66 -10.93
N TYR A 457 11.62 -16.86 -10.18
CA TYR A 457 12.43 -17.33 -9.05
C TYR A 457 11.58 -18.03 -7.99
N ALA A 458 10.49 -17.40 -7.53
CA ALA A 458 9.62 -17.96 -6.50
C ALA A 458 8.98 -19.29 -6.94
N VAL A 459 8.57 -19.39 -8.21
CA VAL A 459 8.01 -20.64 -8.78
C VAL A 459 9.06 -21.74 -8.92
N LEU A 460 10.28 -21.40 -9.37
CA LEU A 460 11.36 -22.38 -9.49
C LEU A 460 11.84 -22.87 -8.12
N GLU A 461 11.88 -21.99 -7.13
CA GLU A 461 12.21 -22.36 -5.74
C GLU A 461 11.11 -23.22 -5.11
N SER A 462 9.83 -22.92 -5.36
CA SER A 462 8.72 -23.72 -4.82
C SER A 462 8.70 -25.15 -5.35
N GLN A 463 9.21 -25.37 -6.56
CA GLN A 463 9.38 -26.70 -7.16
C GLN A 463 10.68 -27.39 -6.72
N GLY A 464 11.52 -26.71 -5.92
CA GLY A 464 12.82 -27.21 -5.53
C GLY A 464 13.75 -27.41 -6.72
N LEU A 465 13.87 -26.43 -7.63
CA LEU A 465 14.78 -26.50 -8.79
C LEU A 465 16.05 -25.65 -8.63
N LEU A 466 16.10 -24.73 -7.66
CA LEU A 466 17.21 -23.77 -7.49
C LEU A 466 18.19 -24.13 -6.37
N PHE A 467 17.70 -24.64 -5.23
CA PHE A 467 18.51 -24.92 -4.04
C PHE A 467 18.37 -26.36 -3.52
N SER A 468 17.82 -27.26 -4.33
CA SER A 468 17.82 -28.71 -4.12
C SER A 468 19.21 -29.29 -4.46
N GLY A 469 20.20 -28.90 -3.66
CA GLY A 469 21.57 -29.34 -3.80
C GLY A 469 22.35 -29.14 -2.49
N ASN A 470 22.02 -29.99 -1.50
CA ASN A 470 22.84 -30.51 -0.38
C ASN A 470 22.10 -30.62 0.97
#